data_AF-A0A1G2Y7S6-F1
#
_entry.id   AF-A0A1G2Y7S6-F1
#
_cell.length_a   1.000
_cell.length_b   1.000
_cell.length_c   1.000
_cell.angle_alpha   90.00
_cell.angle_beta   90.00
_cell.angle_gamma   90.00
#
_symmetry.space_group_name_H-M   'P 1'
#
loop_
_entity.id
_entity.type
_entity.pdbx_description
1 polymer ?
#
loop_
_entity_poly.entity_id
_entity_poly.type
_entity_poly.pdbx_seq_one_letter_code
_entity_poly.pdbx_strand_id
1 'polypeptide(L)'
;MNVLGTDKIMSETFIFDVPIYRTAKASYNEDQKSYIDECLYDYYDYPKPIRSEVVAFHRENPHSKTRYIDSLQKQYGGPWQFNDIIGYIRLYLDGYQVWGQLWYVDVKRVVRKPRHKILICKNAGLGFGIPVDIHPQSSNGEIFSHIMKYLDSVRSYPEFRNRFIDSALLETIGPYVDWKSLINSKLKAVTIIV
;
A
#
# COMPACT_ATOMS: atom_id res chain seq x y z
N MET A 1 36.30 17.10 -5.61
CA MET A 1 35.07 17.56 -6.28
C MET A 1 33.99 17.67 -5.22
N ASN A 2 33.69 18.90 -4.79
CA ASN A 2 32.45 19.26 -4.08
C ASN A 2 31.26 18.97 -5.03
N VAL A 3 30.01 18.69 -4.64
CA VAL A 3 29.18 19.13 -3.52
C VAL A 3 28.14 18.02 -3.27
N LEU A 4 28.12 17.39 -2.11
CA LEU A 4 26.90 16.85 -1.51
C LEU A 4 26.64 17.80 -0.35
N GLY A 5 25.99 18.91 -0.60
CA GLY A 5 24.54 18.91 -0.56
C GLY A 5 24.18 19.02 0.90
N THR A 6 24.37 20.23 1.43
CA THR A 6 23.98 20.70 2.76
C THR A 6 22.94 19.82 3.43
N ASP A 7 23.30 19.26 4.57
CA ASP A 7 22.37 18.76 5.58
C ASP A 7 21.36 19.87 5.89
N LYS A 8 20.29 19.95 5.11
CA LYS A 8 19.04 20.48 5.63
C LYS A 8 18.71 19.51 6.74
N ILE A 9 18.93 19.89 7.99
CA ILE A 9 18.42 19.15 9.14
C ILE A 9 16.89 19.24 9.00
N MET A 10 16.31 18.32 8.23
CA MET A 10 14.92 18.39 7.81
C MET A 10 14.06 18.08 9.04
N SER A 11 13.27 19.05 9.48
CA SER A 11 12.29 18.95 10.56
C SER A 11 11.10 18.05 10.24
N GLU A 12 11.29 17.08 9.34
CA GLU A 12 10.26 16.20 8.84
C GLU A 12 9.89 15.19 9.93
N THR A 13 8.60 15.07 10.19
CA THR A 13 8.03 14.09 11.10
C THR A 13 7.33 13.05 10.27
N PHE A 14 7.89 11.84 10.24
CA PHE A 14 7.20 10.67 9.69
C PHE A 14 5.88 10.47 10.44
N ILE A 15 4.79 10.28 9.71
CA ILE A 15 3.48 10.02 10.30
C ILE A 15 2.94 8.63 9.98
N PHE A 16 3.00 8.20 8.72
CA PHE A 16 2.30 6.98 8.30
C PHE A 16 2.82 6.46 6.96
N ASP A 17 2.84 5.14 6.78
CA ASP A 17 3.08 4.48 5.49
C ASP A 17 1.75 4.00 4.91
N VAL A 18 1.28 4.60 3.82
CA VAL A 18 0.04 4.21 3.14
C VAL A 18 0.37 3.15 2.07
N PRO A 19 -0.09 1.89 2.20
CA PRO A 19 0.23 0.84 1.25
C PRO A 19 -0.44 1.06 -0.10
N ILE A 20 0.30 0.73 -1.15
CA ILE A 20 -0.16 0.71 -2.53
C ILE A 20 -0.19 -0.74 -3.00
N TYR A 21 -1.36 -1.22 -3.40
CA TYR A 21 -1.56 -2.56 -3.92
C TYR A 21 -1.68 -2.54 -5.44
N ARG A 22 -1.29 -3.66 -6.07
CA ARG A 22 -1.42 -3.84 -7.52
C ARG A 22 -2.88 -3.78 -7.97
N THR A 23 -3.80 -4.33 -7.19
CA THR A 23 -5.25 -4.29 -7.44
C THR A 23 -6.03 -4.19 -6.14
N ALA A 24 -7.32 -3.87 -6.22
CA ALA A 24 -8.22 -3.84 -5.06
C ALA A 24 -8.45 -5.25 -4.50
N LYS A 25 -8.72 -5.34 -3.19
CA LYS A 25 -8.93 -6.61 -2.48
C LYS A 25 -10.06 -7.45 -3.10
N ALA A 26 -11.17 -6.82 -3.48
CA ALA A 26 -12.30 -7.51 -4.10
C ALA A 26 -11.89 -8.20 -5.41
N SER A 27 -11.28 -7.45 -6.33
CA SER A 27 -10.80 -7.97 -7.61
C SER A 27 -9.71 -9.04 -7.42
N TYR A 28 -8.81 -8.87 -6.44
CA TYR A 28 -7.80 -9.89 -6.14
C TYR A 28 -8.44 -11.21 -5.70
N ASN A 29 -9.43 -11.14 -4.81
CA ASN A 29 -10.11 -12.31 -4.26
C ASN A 29 -10.94 -13.02 -5.34
N GLU A 30 -11.57 -12.26 -6.23
CA GLU A 30 -12.29 -12.80 -7.38
C GLU A 30 -11.34 -13.53 -8.33
N ASP A 31 -10.25 -12.88 -8.76
CA ASP A 31 -9.23 -13.50 -9.61
C ASP A 31 -8.61 -14.76 -8.95
N GLN A 32 -8.37 -14.72 -7.63
CA GLN A 32 -7.82 -15.86 -6.89
C GLN A 32 -8.80 -17.03 -6.85
N LYS A 33 -10.09 -16.74 -6.62
CA LYS A 33 -11.14 -17.74 -6.62
C LYS A 33 -11.27 -18.40 -7.98
N SER A 34 -11.32 -17.61 -9.06
CA SER A 34 -11.37 -18.12 -10.43
C SER A 34 -10.19 -19.04 -10.74
N TYR A 35 -8.97 -18.62 -10.38
CA TYR A 35 -7.78 -19.47 -10.52
C TYR A 35 -7.89 -20.80 -9.75
N ILE A 36 -8.37 -20.76 -8.50
CA ILE A 36 -8.54 -21.96 -7.69
C ILE A 36 -9.59 -22.90 -8.30
N ASP A 37 -10.72 -22.35 -8.75
CA ASP A 37 -11.80 -23.12 -9.36
C ASP A 37 -11.34 -23.76 -10.69
N GLU A 38 -10.60 -23.02 -11.52
CA GLU A 38 -9.99 -23.54 -12.75
C GLU A 38 -9.02 -24.68 -12.47
N CYS A 39 -8.11 -24.51 -11.50
CA CYS A 39 -7.17 -25.57 -11.11
C CYS A 39 -7.85 -26.80 -10.49
N LEU A 40 -8.95 -26.59 -9.75
CA LEU A 40 -9.68 -27.67 -9.09
C LEU A 40 -10.52 -28.49 -10.06
N TYR A 41 -11.17 -27.85 -11.03
CA TYR A 41 -12.27 -28.48 -11.76
C TYR A 41 -12.09 -28.50 -13.27
N ASP A 42 -11.19 -27.69 -13.81
CA ASP A 42 -11.03 -27.47 -15.26
C ASP A 42 -9.60 -27.76 -15.76
N TYR A 43 -8.84 -28.60 -15.05
CA TYR A 43 -7.48 -28.99 -15.45
C TYR A 43 -7.49 -29.62 -16.87
N TYR A 44 -6.87 -28.90 -17.81
CA TYR A 44 -7.01 -29.06 -19.28
C TYR A 44 -6.58 -30.41 -19.86
N ASP A 45 -5.83 -31.23 -19.12
CA ASP A 45 -5.21 -32.46 -19.64
C ASP A 45 -5.99 -33.75 -19.34
N TYR A 46 -7.12 -33.64 -18.65
CA TYR A 46 -7.95 -34.81 -18.35
C TYR A 46 -9.09 -34.94 -19.36
N PRO A 47 -9.30 -36.13 -19.97
CA PRO A 47 -10.49 -36.36 -20.78
C PRO A 47 -11.73 -36.10 -19.91
N LYS A 48 -12.66 -35.28 -20.42
CA LYS A 48 -13.94 -34.98 -19.75
C LYS A 48 -14.74 -36.28 -19.62
N PRO A 49 -14.68 -36.95 -18.45
CA PRO A 49 -15.83 -36.97 -17.53
C PRO A 49 -15.48 -36.64 -16.05
N ILE A 50 -14.30 -36.10 -15.74
CA ILE A 50 -13.76 -36.09 -14.37
C ILE A 50 -14.29 -34.99 -13.42
N ARG A 51 -14.97 -33.94 -13.93
CA ARG A 51 -15.43 -32.83 -13.07
C ARG A 51 -16.44 -33.28 -12.00
N SER A 52 -17.41 -34.14 -12.33
CA SER A 52 -18.38 -34.66 -11.37
C SER A 52 -17.74 -35.57 -10.31
N GLU A 53 -16.75 -36.37 -10.72
CA GLU A 53 -16.02 -37.28 -9.84
C GLU A 53 -15.10 -36.52 -8.87
N VAL A 54 -14.40 -35.49 -9.36
CA VAL A 54 -13.59 -34.62 -8.50
C VAL A 54 -14.47 -33.85 -7.52
N VAL A 55 -15.63 -33.34 -7.96
CA VAL A 55 -16.59 -32.70 -7.06
C VAL A 55 -17.09 -33.68 -5.99
N ALA A 56 -17.39 -34.93 -6.36
CA ALA A 56 -17.79 -35.98 -5.41
C ALA A 56 -16.66 -36.32 -4.43
N PHE A 57 -15.44 -36.57 -4.92
CA PHE A 57 -14.27 -36.83 -4.10
C PHE A 57 -14.01 -35.71 -3.09
N HIS A 58 -14.09 -34.45 -3.53
CA HIS A 58 -13.89 -33.28 -2.68
C HIS A 58 -15.02 -33.07 -1.66
N ARG A 59 -16.24 -33.55 -1.95
CA ARG A 59 -17.37 -33.57 -1.01
C ARG A 59 -17.15 -34.61 0.09
N GLU A 60 -16.63 -35.78 -0.28
CA GLU A 60 -16.34 -36.87 0.65
C GLU A 60 -15.04 -36.65 1.44
N ASN A 61 -14.10 -35.89 0.90
CA ASN A 61 -12.76 -35.66 1.47
C ASN A 61 -12.48 -34.16 1.69
N PRO A 62 -13.22 -33.47 2.57
CA PRO A 62 -13.12 -32.02 2.75
C PRO A 62 -11.73 -31.56 3.19
N HIS A 63 -11.03 -32.35 4.02
CA HIS A 63 -9.66 -32.03 4.43
C HIS A 63 -8.65 -32.03 3.28
N SER A 64 -8.81 -32.93 2.31
CA SER A 64 -7.97 -32.98 1.10
C SER A 64 -8.18 -31.73 0.25
N LYS A 65 -9.46 -31.35 0.05
CA LYS A 65 -9.84 -30.11 -0.62
C LYS A 65 -9.22 -28.88 0.05
N THR A 66 -9.31 -28.77 1.37
CA THR A 66 -8.76 -27.62 2.11
C THR A 66 -7.24 -27.50 1.92
N ARG A 67 -6.49 -28.60 2.05
CA ARG A 67 -5.03 -28.60 1.86
C ARG A 67 -4.65 -28.19 0.44
N TYR A 68 -5.39 -28.67 -0.55
CA TYR A 68 -5.15 -28.33 -1.95
C TYR A 68 -5.46 -26.86 -2.24
N ILE A 69 -6.56 -26.33 -1.71
CA ILE A 69 -6.91 -24.90 -1.80
C ILE A 69 -5.82 -24.03 -1.17
N ASP A 70 -5.32 -24.37 0.03
CA ASP A 70 -4.24 -23.63 0.68
C ASP A 70 -2.96 -23.60 -0.17
N SER A 71 -2.60 -24.74 -0.79
CA SER A 71 -1.49 -24.81 -1.74
C SER A 71 -1.71 -23.90 -2.96
N LEU A 72 -2.91 -23.93 -3.56
CA LEU A 72 -3.25 -23.09 -4.71
C LEU A 72 -3.27 -21.61 -4.36
N GLN A 73 -3.78 -21.23 -3.19
CA GLN A 73 -3.71 -19.85 -2.68
C GLN A 73 -2.26 -19.40 -2.57
N LYS A 74 -1.40 -20.23 -1.97
CA LYS A 74 0.04 -20.01 -1.87
C LYS A 74 0.73 -19.98 -3.22
N GLN A 75 0.25 -20.70 -4.24
CA GLN A 75 0.78 -20.65 -5.61
C GLN A 75 0.33 -19.40 -6.37
N TYR A 76 -0.91 -18.97 -6.18
CA TYR A 76 -1.48 -17.79 -6.80
C TYR A 76 -0.81 -16.50 -6.35
N GLY A 77 -0.65 -16.33 -5.04
CA GLY A 77 -0.27 -15.03 -4.49
C GLY A 77 -0.14 -14.97 -2.96
N GLY A 78 -0.82 -15.88 -2.26
CA GLY A 78 -1.05 -15.81 -0.82
C GLY A 78 -2.10 -14.76 -0.46
N PRO A 79 -2.10 -14.25 0.79
CA PRO A 79 -3.03 -13.22 1.23
C PRO A 79 -2.74 -11.86 0.58
N TRP A 80 -3.79 -11.21 0.04
CA TRP A 80 -3.71 -9.90 -0.61
C TRP A 80 -3.00 -8.84 0.23
N GLN A 81 -3.41 -8.71 1.51
CA GLN A 81 -2.98 -7.66 2.45
C GLN A 81 -1.46 -7.58 2.63
N PHE A 82 -0.75 -8.68 2.47
CA PHE A 82 0.70 -8.73 2.72
C PHE A 82 1.50 -8.89 1.42
N ASN A 83 0.93 -9.60 0.43
CA ASN A 83 1.71 -10.08 -0.71
C ASN A 83 1.49 -9.31 -2.01
N ASP A 84 0.38 -8.57 -2.15
CA ASP A 84 0.05 -7.82 -3.38
C ASP A 84 0.43 -6.33 -3.28
N ILE A 85 1.07 -5.92 -2.17
CA ILE A 85 1.67 -4.58 -2.02
C ILE A 85 2.76 -4.40 -3.09
N ILE A 86 2.82 -3.23 -3.70
CA ILE A 86 3.81 -2.85 -4.71
C ILE A 86 4.49 -1.51 -4.39
N GLY A 87 4.11 -0.88 -3.29
CA GLY A 87 4.72 0.36 -2.84
C GLY A 87 4.03 0.91 -1.61
N TYR A 88 4.54 2.06 -1.17
CA TYR A 88 4.01 2.85 -0.08
C TYR A 88 4.14 4.32 -0.42
N ILE A 89 3.16 5.12 0.02
CA ILE A 89 3.32 6.56 0.18
C ILE A 89 3.68 6.78 1.63
N ARG A 90 4.94 7.14 1.88
CA ARG A 90 5.39 7.52 3.21
C ARG A 90 5.05 8.98 3.44
N LEU A 91 4.17 9.26 4.39
CA LEU A 91 3.69 10.58 4.70
C LEU A 91 4.57 11.27 5.75
N TYR A 92 4.72 12.57 5.60
CA TYR A 92 5.47 13.45 6.48
C TYR A 92 4.68 14.72 6.80
N LEU A 93 4.93 15.24 7.99
CA LEU A 93 4.65 16.62 8.37
C LEU A 93 5.97 17.38 8.44
N ASP A 94 6.12 18.43 7.64
CA ASP A 94 7.21 19.39 7.76
C ASP A 94 6.65 20.74 8.21
N GLY A 95 6.73 21.00 9.52
CA GLY A 95 6.05 22.12 10.14
C GLY A 95 4.55 22.13 9.82
N TYR A 96 4.12 23.10 9.02
CA TYR A 96 2.74 23.28 8.59
C TYR A 96 2.49 22.77 7.17
N GLN A 97 3.27 21.81 6.67
CA GLN A 97 3.07 21.22 5.35
C GLN A 97 2.92 19.70 5.46
N VAL A 98 1.95 19.15 4.72
CA VAL A 98 1.86 17.72 4.46
C VAL A 98 2.51 17.43 3.12
N TRP A 99 3.37 16.42 3.07
CA TRP A 99 3.91 15.89 1.83
C TRP A 99 4.27 14.41 2.03
N GLY A 100 4.76 13.75 0.99
CA GLY A 100 5.08 12.33 1.06
C GLY A 100 6.21 11.89 0.15
N GLN A 101 6.75 10.70 0.39
CA GLN A 101 7.71 10.03 -0.47
C GLN A 101 7.08 8.78 -1.06
N LEU A 102 7.34 8.55 -2.33
CA LEU A 102 6.89 7.35 -3.01
C LEU A 102 7.99 6.29 -2.97
N TRP A 103 7.70 5.21 -2.25
CA TRP A 103 8.47 3.98 -2.28
C TRP A 103 7.75 2.99 -3.19
N TYR A 104 8.35 2.62 -4.31
CA TYR A 104 7.65 1.83 -5.33
C TYR A 104 8.54 0.74 -5.92
N VAL A 105 7.91 -0.33 -6.42
CA VAL A 105 8.63 -1.42 -7.07
C VAL A 105 9.46 -0.93 -8.25
N ASP A 106 10.73 -1.35 -8.30
CA ASP A 106 11.62 -1.06 -9.42
C ASP A 106 11.58 -2.16 -10.48
N VAL A 107 10.47 -2.23 -11.20
CA VAL A 107 10.26 -3.25 -12.24
C VAL A 107 9.63 -2.63 -13.49
N LYS A 108 10.00 -3.14 -14.67
CA LYS A 108 9.41 -2.73 -15.95
C LYS A 108 7.90 -3.02 -16.03
N ARG A 109 7.46 -4.12 -15.41
CA ARG A 109 6.05 -4.51 -15.34
C ARG A 109 5.72 -4.99 -13.93
N VAL A 110 4.70 -4.39 -13.35
CA VAL A 110 4.14 -4.82 -12.07
C VAL A 110 3.29 -6.06 -12.29
N VAL A 111 3.83 -7.22 -11.92
CA VAL A 111 3.15 -8.52 -12.02
C VAL A 111 2.79 -9.06 -10.64
N ARG A 112 1.87 -10.02 -10.59
CA ARG A 112 1.60 -10.81 -9.39
C ARG A 112 2.87 -11.59 -9.04
N LYS A 113 3.32 -11.50 -7.78
CA LYS A 113 4.55 -12.17 -7.28
C LYS A 113 5.81 -11.92 -8.10
N PRO A 114 6.34 -10.68 -8.08
CA PRO A 114 7.63 -10.42 -8.69
C PRO A 114 8.73 -11.19 -7.96
N ARG A 115 9.60 -11.89 -8.71
CA ARG A 115 10.69 -12.71 -8.15
C ARG A 115 11.71 -11.92 -7.30
N HIS A 116 11.92 -10.65 -7.65
CA HIS A 116 12.89 -9.76 -7.00
C HIS A 116 12.21 -8.43 -6.63
N LYS A 117 11.21 -8.49 -5.75
CA LYS A 117 10.50 -7.28 -5.28
C LYS A 117 11.45 -6.41 -4.46
N ILE A 118 11.85 -5.28 -5.02
CA ILE A 118 12.61 -4.24 -4.31
C ILE A 118 11.81 -2.95 -4.42
N LEU A 119 11.60 -2.27 -3.29
CA LEU A 119 10.99 -0.94 -3.25
C LEU A 119 12.11 0.10 -3.19
N ILE A 120 12.09 1.05 -4.11
CA ILE A 120 13.03 2.17 -4.12
C ILE A 120 12.26 3.48 -3.97
N CYS A 121 12.89 4.46 -3.34
CA CYS A 121 12.36 5.81 -3.28
C CYS A 121 12.47 6.44 -4.68
N LYS A 122 11.34 6.75 -5.32
CA LYS A 122 11.32 7.28 -6.70
C LYS A 122 11.57 8.79 -6.77
N ASN A 123 11.52 9.49 -5.65
CA ASN A 123 11.52 10.94 -5.57
C ASN A 123 12.30 11.45 -4.34
N ALA A 124 13.50 10.92 -4.13
CA ALA A 124 14.36 11.37 -3.03
C ALA A 124 14.61 12.89 -3.10
N GLY A 125 14.25 13.63 -2.04
CA GLY A 125 14.59 15.05 -1.84
C GLY A 125 13.47 16.07 -2.06
N LEU A 126 12.60 15.91 -3.07
CA LEU A 126 11.59 16.94 -3.42
C LEU A 126 10.17 16.63 -2.94
N GLY A 127 9.93 15.43 -2.41
CA GLY A 127 8.57 14.99 -2.13
C GLY A 127 7.80 14.57 -3.39
N PHE A 128 6.75 13.81 -3.17
CA PHE A 128 5.91 13.22 -4.20
C PHE A 128 4.62 14.03 -4.23
N GLY A 129 4.23 14.47 -5.40
CA GLY A 129 3.08 15.35 -5.55
C GLY A 129 3.27 16.76 -5.00
N ILE A 130 2.18 17.53 -4.97
CA ILE A 130 2.19 18.91 -4.49
C ILE A 130 1.93 18.90 -2.97
N PRO A 131 2.82 19.50 -2.15
CA PRO A 131 2.59 19.64 -0.71
C PRO A 131 1.29 20.39 -0.41
N VAL A 132 0.65 20.06 0.71
CA VAL A 132 -0.55 20.75 1.19
C VAL A 132 -0.20 21.56 2.43
N ASP A 133 -0.36 22.87 2.34
CA ASP A 133 -0.21 23.77 3.47
C ASP A 133 -1.35 23.63 4.48
N ILE A 134 -0.99 23.72 5.76
CA ILE A 134 -1.86 23.68 6.92
C ILE A 134 -1.82 25.08 7.55
N HIS A 135 -2.96 25.62 7.95
CA HIS A 135 -2.96 26.87 8.70
C HIS A 135 -2.43 26.64 10.14
N PRO A 136 -1.57 27.50 10.73
CA PRO A 136 -1.00 27.27 12.06
C PRO A 136 -2.00 27.06 13.21
N GLN A 137 -3.21 27.59 13.04
CA GLN A 137 -4.30 27.46 14.02
C GLN A 137 -5.23 26.26 13.76
N SER A 138 -4.99 25.47 12.70
CA SER A 138 -5.84 24.34 12.31
C SER A 138 -5.97 23.33 13.45
N SER A 139 -7.20 22.95 13.80
CA SER A 139 -7.54 21.84 14.69
C SER A 139 -6.98 20.49 14.22
N ASN A 140 -6.94 19.49 15.10
CA ASN A 140 -6.52 18.13 14.72
C ASN A 140 -7.38 17.55 13.58
N GLY A 141 -8.69 17.84 13.56
CA GLY A 141 -9.58 17.42 12.48
C GLY A 141 -9.26 18.10 11.15
N GLU A 142 -8.93 19.39 11.16
CA GLU A 142 -8.53 20.13 9.96
C GLU A 142 -7.16 19.66 9.42
N ILE A 143 -6.18 19.42 10.30
CA ILE A 143 -4.89 18.84 9.93
C ILE A 143 -5.10 17.48 9.28
N PHE A 144 -5.92 16.62 9.88
CA PHE A 144 -6.25 15.31 9.32
C PHE A 144 -6.92 15.44 7.95
N SER A 145 -7.83 16.40 7.79
CA SER A 145 -8.48 16.67 6.50
C SER A 145 -7.48 17.13 5.43
N HIS A 146 -6.46 17.89 5.79
CA HIS A 146 -5.36 18.25 4.88
C HIS A 146 -4.48 17.05 4.50
N ILE A 147 -4.24 16.13 5.43
CA ILE A 147 -3.54 14.86 5.13
C ILE A 147 -4.33 14.03 4.12
N MET A 148 -5.64 13.90 4.32
CA MET A 148 -6.51 13.19 3.38
C MET A 148 -6.58 13.88 2.02
N LYS A 149 -6.65 15.22 2.00
CA LYS A 149 -6.60 16.02 0.76
C LYS A 149 -5.30 15.79 -0.02
N TYR A 150 -4.16 15.68 0.67
CA TYR A 150 -2.89 15.34 0.03
C TYR A 150 -2.99 13.96 -0.63
N LEU A 151 -3.48 12.94 0.08
CA LEU A 151 -3.66 11.58 -0.47
C LEU A 151 -4.63 11.54 -1.66
N ASP A 152 -5.71 12.31 -1.61
CA ASP A 152 -6.66 12.42 -2.72
C ASP A 152 -6.01 13.03 -3.96
N SER A 153 -5.15 14.04 -3.78
CA SER A 153 -4.39 14.59 -4.89
C SER A 153 -3.44 13.55 -5.49
N VAL A 154 -2.76 12.78 -4.64
CA VAL A 154 -1.83 11.71 -5.05
C VAL A 154 -2.55 10.59 -5.81
N ARG A 155 -3.76 10.21 -5.41
CA ARG A 155 -4.57 9.18 -6.11
C ARG A 155 -4.84 9.50 -7.58
N SER A 156 -4.86 10.78 -7.94
CA SER A 156 -5.12 11.23 -9.31
C SER A 156 -3.94 11.02 -10.27
N TYR A 157 -2.75 10.67 -9.75
CA TYR A 157 -1.54 10.58 -10.55
C TYR A 157 -1.59 9.36 -11.50
N PRO A 158 -1.13 9.50 -12.76
CA PRO A 158 -1.23 8.44 -13.77
C PRO A 158 -0.56 7.12 -13.40
N GLU A 159 0.51 7.17 -12.61
CA GLU A 159 1.26 6.00 -12.12
C GLU A 159 0.44 5.09 -11.19
N PHE A 160 -0.62 5.61 -10.57
CA PHE A 160 -1.55 4.84 -9.74
C PHE A 160 -2.82 4.43 -10.49
N ARG A 161 -2.88 4.64 -11.81
CA ARG A 161 -3.99 4.13 -12.61
C ARG A 161 -4.11 2.61 -12.43
N ASN A 162 -5.31 2.17 -12.03
CA ASN A 162 -5.60 0.76 -11.71
C ASN A 162 -4.71 0.21 -10.57
N ARG A 163 -4.35 1.04 -9.60
CA ARG A 163 -3.71 0.64 -8.34
C ARG A 163 -4.63 1.02 -7.20
N PHE A 164 -4.48 0.32 -6.09
CA PHE A 164 -5.28 0.56 -4.91
C PHE A 164 -4.42 1.16 -3.81
N ILE A 165 -4.62 2.44 -3.52
CA ILE A 165 -3.98 3.15 -2.41
C ILE A 165 -4.90 3.00 -1.19
N ASP A 166 -4.47 2.18 -0.24
CA ASP A 166 -5.28 1.81 0.92
C ASP A 166 -5.00 2.70 2.12
N SER A 167 -5.86 3.69 2.33
CA SER A 167 -5.83 4.59 3.48
C SER A 167 -6.71 4.12 4.63
N ALA A 168 -7.34 2.93 4.57
CA ALA A 168 -8.38 2.56 5.52
C ALA A 168 -7.90 2.58 6.99
N LEU A 169 -6.65 2.15 7.23
CA LEU A 169 -6.06 2.20 8.57
C LEU A 169 -5.84 3.65 9.03
N LEU A 170 -5.34 4.51 8.15
CA LEU A 170 -5.16 5.94 8.44
C LEU A 170 -6.49 6.64 8.70
N GLU A 171 -7.53 6.32 7.93
CA GLU A 171 -8.90 6.81 8.14
C GLU A 171 -9.48 6.37 9.48
N THR A 172 -9.13 5.15 9.92
CA THR A 172 -9.61 4.60 11.19
C THR A 172 -8.93 5.26 12.38
N ILE A 173 -7.60 5.40 12.36
CA ILE A 173 -6.84 5.91 13.51
C ILE A 173 -6.69 7.42 13.50
N GLY A 174 -6.66 8.04 12.33
CA GLY A 174 -6.29 9.42 12.13
C GLY A 174 -7.14 10.45 12.87
N PRO A 175 -8.48 10.28 12.99
CA PRO A 175 -9.31 11.15 13.80
C PRO A 175 -8.93 11.21 15.29
N TYR A 176 -8.23 10.20 15.80
CA TYR A 176 -7.85 10.07 17.21
C TYR A 176 -6.40 10.49 17.50
N VAL A 177 -5.64 10.86 16.47
CA VAL A 177 -4.24 11.27 16.62
C VAL A 177 -4.17 12.76 16.97
N ASP A 178 -3.30 13.11 17.94
CA ASP A 178 -3.01 14.50 18.29
C ASP A 178 -1.97 15.12 17.33
N TRP A 179 -2.43 15.47 16.13
CA TRP A 179 -1.60 16.03 15.06
C TRP A 179 -0.90 17.34 15.42
N LYS A 180 -1.57 18.22 16.17
CA LYS A 180 -1.01 19.48 16.66
C LYS A 180 0.23 19.24 17.50
N SER A 181 0.16 18.29 18.43
CA SER A 181 1.31 17.94 19.26
C SER A 181 2.46 17.39 18.44
N LEU A 182 2.18 16.59 17.40
CA LEU A 182 3.21 16.10 16.48
C LEU A 182 3.94 17.25 15.77
N ILE A 183 3.21 18.21 15.18
CA ILE A 183 3.79 19.41 14.55
C ILE A 183 4.63 20.22 15.54
N ASN A 184 4.07 20.51 16.71
CA ASN A 184 4.69 21.38 17.71
C ASN A 184 5.90 20.76 18.42
N SER A 185 5.93 19.42 18.58
CA SER A 185 7.03 18.71 19.24
C SER A 185 8.38 18.97 18.56
N LYS A 186 8.38 19.08 17.23
CA LYS A 186 9.58 19.35 16.44
C LYS A 186 9.93 20.83 16.32
N LEU A 187 8.95 21.73 16.28
CA LEU A 187 9.22 23.16 16.35
C LEU A 187 9.99 23.52 17.63
N LYS A 188 9.59 22.95 18.78
CA LYS A 188 10.29 23.15 20.06
C LYS A 188 11.71 22.57 20.07
N ALA A 189 11.93 21.43 19.42
CA ALA A 189 13.25 20.81 19.33
C ALA A 189 14.25 21.68 18.53
N VAL A 190 13.77 22.44 17.54
CA VAL A 190 14.60 23.38 16.76
C VAL A 190 14.89 24.65 17.56
N THR A 191 13.97 25.13 18.40
CA THR A 191 14.16 26.35 19.21
C THR A 191 15.19 26.19 20.34
N ILE A 192 15.44 24.96 20.83
CA ILE A 192 16.36 24.71 21.95
C ILE A 192 17.85 24.70 21.51
N ILE A 193 18.13 24.67 20.20
CA ILE A 193 19.49 24.58 19.64
C ILE A 193 20.04 25.96 19.21
N VAL A 194 19.36 27.06 19.54
CA VAL A 194 19.81 28.44 19.25
C VAL A 194 20.35 29.14 20.49
#